data_AF-A0A915UBS5-F1
#
_entry.id   AF-A0A915UBS5-F1
#
_cell.length_a   1.000
_cell.length_b   1.000
_cell.length_c   1.000
_cell.angle_alpha   90.00
_cell.angle_beta   90.00
_cell.angle_gamma   90.00
#
_symmetry.space_group_name_H-M   'P 1'
#
loop_
_entity.id
_entity.type
_entity.pdbx_description
1 polymer ?
#
loop_
_entity_poly.entity_id
_entity_poly.type
_entity_poly.pdbx_seq_one_letter_code
_entity_poly.pdbx_strand_id
1 'polypeptide(L)'
;MALVLTLAGWDVLMPHDELLLTASGAMAPLRRRRGRPRKFDEPSRVVSLTLPESVIGSLSRVNEDLGHAVAGLIQDRTSPALREPAELVTFGSRAVISVRPSRLLEQYLGVSLVPLPDGRALIALDEPRSVADLELRIHDLLDEGVSNDDVRATLEGLRSILREARRSADVVLVPRNIIVLETRTSARRRLPADEDEAAS
;
A
#
# COMPACT_ATOMS: atom_id res chain seq x y z
N MET A 1 -67.78 19.34 -22.15
CA MET A 1 -68.40 18.40 -23.09
C MET A 1 -67.42 17.26 -23.28
N ALA A 2 -67.59 16.13 -22.57
CA ALA A 2 -68.32 14.92 -23.02
C ALA A 2 -67.71 14.36 -24.32
N LEU A 3 -67.33 13.08 -24.47
CA LEU A 3 -67.49 11.83 -23.73
C LEU A 3 -66.57 10.78 -24.43
N VAL A 4 -65.99 9.79 -23.70
CA VAL A 4 -66.07 8.31 -23.97
C VAL A 4 -65.47 7.73 -25.30
N LEU A 5 -64.77 6.58 -25.43
CA LEU A 5 -64.46 5.37 -24.62
C LEU A 5 -63.33 4.53 -25.30
N THR A 6 -62.68 3.65 -24.50
CA THR A 6 -62.14 2.28 -24.79
C THR A 6 -61.00 2.07 -25.82
N LEU A 7 -60.04 1.13 -25.70
CA LEU A 7 -59.73 0.02 -24.75
C LEU A 7 -58.30 -0.51 -25.06
N ALA A 8 -57.82 -1.40 -24.19
CA ALA A 8 -56.60 -2.22 -24.25
C ALA A 8 -55.33 -1.48 -23.78
N GLY A 9 -54.84 -1.61 -22.56
CA GLY A 9 -54.87 -2.77 -21.65
C GLY A 9 -53.49 -3.42 -21.71
N TRP A 10 -52.72 -3.29 -20.64
CA TRP A 10 -51.78 -4.29 -20.10
C TRP A 10 -51.61 -4.01 -18.61
N ASP A 11 -52.19 -4.93 -17.85
CA ASP A 11 -52.08 -5.14 -16.41
C ASP A 11 -50.73 -5.73 -16.03
N VAL A 12 -50.52 -5.84 -14.70
CA VAL A 12 -49.37 -6.40 -13.95
C VAL A 12 -48.34 -5.31 -13.61
N LEU A 13 -48.54 -4.49 -12.57
CA LEU A 13 -48.70 -4.78 -11.13
C LEU A 13 -47.54 -5.63 -10.57
N MET A 14 -46.66 -5.01 -9.78
CA MET A 14 -46.47 -5.29 -8.34
C MET A 14 -45.42 -4.32 -7.73
N PRO A 15 -45.47 -4.06 -6.41
CA PRO A 15 -45.37 -2.71 -5.85
C PRO A 15 -44.19 -2.51 -4.90
N HIS A 16 -44.07 -1.26 -4.47
CA HIS A 16 -43.19 -0.75 -3.41
C HIS A 16 -43.66 -1.13 -2.00
N ASP A 17 -42.66 -1.17 -1.11
CA ASP A 17 -42.65 -0.86 0.33
C ASP A 17 -43.53 -1.65 1.31
N GLU A 18 -42.89 -2.32 2.29
CA GLU A 18 -42.59 -1.70 3.60
C GLU A 18 -41.83 -2.65 4.53
N LEU A 19 -40.98 -2.03 5.35
CA LEU A 19 -40.20 -2.56 6.46
C LEU A 19 -41.10 -2.98 7.63
N LEU A 20 -40.72 -4.04 8.36
CA LEU A 20 -40.67 -4.03 9.82
C LEU A 20 -39.90 -5.25 10.39
N LEU A 21 -38.70 -4.95 10.89
CA LEU A 21 -38.11 -5.41 12.16
C LEU A 21 -38.59 -6.75 12.76
N THR A 22 -37.76 -7.80 12.64
CA THR A 22 -37.58 -8.78 13.71
C THR A 22 -36.10 -9.07 13.92
N ALA A 23 -35.57 -8.58 15.04
CA ALA A 23 -34.36 -9.12 15.63
C ALA A 23 -34.62 -10.57 16.08
N SER A 24 -33.81 -11.51 15.63
CA SER A 24 -33.57 -12.74 16.38
C SER A 24 -32.22 -13.30 15.96
N GLY A 25 -31.23 -13.05 16.82
CA GLY A 25 -29.97 -13.76 16.78
C GLY A 25 -30.22 -15.26 16.90
N ALA A 26 -29.90 -15.98 15.85
CA ALA A 26 -29.39 -17.33 15.98
C ALA A 26 -27.91 -17.25 15.64
N MET A 27 -27.10 -17.01 16.67
CA MET A 27 -25.68 -17.34 16.66
C MET A 27 -25.57 -18.76 16.10
N ALA A 28 -25.05 -18.90 14.89
CA ALA A 28 -24.46 -20.15 14.48
C ALA A 28 -23.44 -20.49 15.58
N PRO A 29 -23.52 -21.65 16.25
CA PRO A 29 -22.46 -22.04 17.16
C PRO A 29 -21.20 -22.12 16.29
N LEU A 30 -20.27 -21.19 16.49
CA LEU A 30 -18.90 -21.32 16.03
C LEU A 30 -18.41 -22.62 16.66
N ARG A 31 -18.58 -23.73 15.94
CA ARG A 31 -18.07 -25.04 16.33
C ARG A 31 -16.60 -24.80 16.60
N ARG A 32 -16.23 -24.78 17.89
CA ARG A 32 -14.84 -24.80 18.32
C ARG A 32 -14.27 -26.09 17.77
N ARG A 33 -13.62 -25.98 16.61
CA ARG A 33 -13.00 -27.09 15.91
C ARG A 33 -11.90 -27.58 16.84
N ARG A 34 -12.20 -28.63 17.62
CA ARG A 34 -11.22 -29.29 18.49
C ARG A 34 -10.12 -29.84 17.60
N GLY A 35 -8.96 -29.19 17.66
CA GLY A 35 -7.75 -29.49 16.93
C GLY A 35 -6.71 -28.46 17.27
N ARG A 36 -5.43 -28.81 17.13
CA ARG A 36 -4.31 -27.88 17.31
C ARG A 36 -4.59 -26.63 16.44
N PRO A 37 -4.47 -25.42 16.99
CA PRO A 37 -4.58 -24.19 16.23
C PRO A 37 -3.72 -24.29 14.97
N ARG A 38 -4.29 -23.90 13.82
CA ARG A 38 -3.55 -23.90 12.57
C ARG A 38 -2.45 -22.85 12.67
N LYS A 39 -1.30 -23.19 12.12
CA LYS A 39 -0.13 -22.29 12.10
C LYS A 39 -0.39 -21.03 11.27
N PHE A 40 -1.22 -21.13 10.22
CA PHE A 40 -1.59 -20.04 9.33
C PHE A 40 -3.11 -20.01 9.14
N ASP A 41 -3.66 -18.82 8.93
CA ASP A 41 -5.10 -18.61 8.72
C ASP A 41 -5.60 -19.04 7.33
N GLU A 42 -4.66 -19.20 6.38
CA GLU A 42 -4.91 -19.63 5.01
C GLU A 42 -4.62 -21.13 4.78
N PRO A 43 -5.16 -21.73 3.70
CA PRO A 43 -4.78 -23.08 3.28
C PRO A 43 -3.26 -23.18 3.08
N SER A 44 -2.60 -24.07 3.81
CA SER A 44 -1.15 -24.19 3.84
C SER A 44 -0.69 -25.64 3.58
N ARG A 45 0.48 -25.78 2.96
CA ARG A 45 1.13 -27.08 2.68
C ARG A 45 2.47 -27.14 3.41
N VAL A 46 2.79 -28.30 3.99
CA VAL A 46 4.11 -28.55 4.60
C VAL A 46 5.16 -28.67 3.49
N VAL A 47 6.19 -27.84 3.57
CA VAL A 47 7.36 -27.87 2.69
C VAL A 47 8.60 -28.05 3.56
N SER A 48 9.45 -29.01 3.21
CA SER A 48 10.77 -29.19 3.83
C SER A 48 11.81 -28.50 2.98
N LEU A 49 12.66 -27.69 3.61
CA LEU A 49 13.68 -26.90 2.95
C LEU A 49 14.96 -26.89 3.79
N THR A 50 16.10 -27.03 3.11
CA THR A 50 17.42 -26.98 3.74
C THR A 50 17.99 -25.60 3.52
N LEU A 51 18.30 -24.90 4.62
CA LEU A 51 18.86 -23.55 4.60
C LEU A 51 20.25 -23.54 5.25
N PRO A 52 21.14 -22.62 4.84
CA PRO A 52 22.37 -22.35 5.59
C PRO A 52 22.07 -21.87 7.02
N GLU A 53 22.92 -22.25 7.98
CA GLU A 53 22.75 -21.87 9.40
C GLU A 53 22.68 -20.35 9.62
N SER A 54 23.43 -19.59 8.82
CA SER A 54 23.40 -18.12 8.84
C SER A 54 22.04 -17.55 8.45
N VAL A 55 21.32 -18.22 7.54
CA VAL A 55 19.97 -17.84 7.12
C VAL A 55 18.97 -18.18 8.21
N ILE A 56 19.08 -19.35 8.83
CA ILE A 56 18.24 -19.75 9.96
C ILE A 56 18.39 -18.75 11.12
N GLY A 57 19.63 -18.41 11.47
CA GLY A 57 19.94 -17.43 12.52
C GLY A 57 19.47 -16.00 12.19
N SER A 58 19.34 -15.66 10.91
CA SER A 58 18.78 -14.36 10.49
C SER A 58 17.26 -14.37 10.58
N LEU A 59 16.61 -15.45 10.11
CA LEU A 59 15.16 -15.62 10.17
C LEU A 59 14.67 -15.69 11.62
N SER A 60 15.41 -16.36 12.51
CA SER A 60 15.05 -16.47 13.92
C SER A 60 15.11 -15.14 14.69
N ARG A 61 15.89 -14.15 14.19
CA ARG A 61 15.89 -12.78 14.75
C ARG A 61 14.64 -12.00 14.34
N VAL A 62 14.05 -12.33 13.19
CA VAL A 62 12.82 -11.70 12.70
C VAL A 62 11.60 -12.29 13.39
N ASN A 63 11.54 -13.63 13.49
CA ASN A 63 10.48 -14.33 14.19
C ASN A 63 11.00 -15.67 14.74
N GLU A 64 10.63 -16.02 15.97
CA GLU A 64 10.99 -17.31 16.59
C GLU A 64 10.50 -18.50 15.75
N ASP A 65 9.35 -18.34 15.10
CA ASP A 65 8.81 -19.32 14.16
C ASP A 65 9.32 -19.05 12.74
N LEU A 66 10.27 -19.88 12.28
CA LEU A 66 10.85 -19.80 10.93
C LEU A 66 9.79 -19.82 9.81
N GLY A 67 8.68 -20.52 10.00
CA GLY A 67 7.61 -20.54 9.01
C GLY A 67 6.89 -19.19 8.90
N HIS A 68 6.69 -18.52 10.03
CA HIS A 68 6.17 -17.15 10.06
C HIS A 68 7.19 -16.13 9.55
N ALA A 69 8.49 -16.31 9.85
CA ALA A 69 9.54 -15.46 9.30
C ALA A 69 9.57 -15.52 7.76
N VAL A 70 9.53 -16.73 7.19
CA VAL A 70 9.52 -16.92 5.73
C VAL A 70 8.23 -16.39 5.10
N ALA A 71 7.07 -16.70 5.69
CA ALA A 71 5.79 -16.20 5.19
C ALA A 71 5.71 -14.67 5.24
N GLY A 72 6.17 -14.05 6.33
CA GLY A 72 6.20 -12.60 6.50
C GLY A 72 7.07 -11.90 5.46
N LEU A 73 8.28 -12.42 5.19
CA LEU A 73 9.17 -11.87 4.16
C LEU A 73 8.57 -11.89 2.75
N ILE A 74 7.67 -12.83 2.46
CA ILE A 74 6.96 -12.89 1.18
C ILE A 74 5.71 -12.04 1.20
N GLN A 75 4.93 -12.02 2.29
CA GLN A 75 3.75 -11.14 2.41
C GLN A 75 4.13 -9.66 2.27
N ASP A 76 5.26 -9.25 2.86
CA ASP A 76 5.83 -7.90 2.69
C ASP A 76 6.20 -7.60 1.23
N ARG A 77 6.50 -8.63 0.42
CA ARG A 77 6.87 -8.49 -0.99
C ARG A 77 5.71 -8.74 -1.96
N THR A 78 4.65 -9.42 -1.54
CA THR A 78 3.59 -9.97 -2.42
C THR A 78 2.20 -9.37 -2.16
N SER A 79 2.04 -8.44 -1.20
CA SER A 79 0.78 -7.68 -1.04
C SER A 79 0.79 -6.23 -1.57
N PRO A 80 1.14 -5.95 -2.84
CA PRO A 80 0.82 -4.65 -3.44
C PRO A 80 -0.66 -4.51 -3.84
N ALA A 81 -1.40 -5.62 -3.98
CA ALA A 81 -2.72 -5.64 -4.64
C ALA A 81 -3.92 -5.24 -3.75
N LEU A 82 -3.77 -5.25 -2.41
CA LEU A 82 -4.86 -4.92 -1.47
C LEU A 82 -4.66 -3.57 -0.76
N ARG A 83 -3.55 -2.88 -1.00
CA ARG A 83 -3.21 -1.63 -0.32
C ARG A 83 -3.49 -0.44 -1.21
N GLU A 84 -4.07 0.61 -0.62
CA GLU A 84 -4.35 1.87 -1.31
C GLU A 84 -3.05 2.45 -1.90
N PRO A 85 -3.08 3.03 -3.10
CA PRO A 85 -1.89 3.60 -3.76
C PRO A 85 -1.11 4.59 -2.89
N ALA A 86 -1.83 5.40 -2.10
CA ALA A 86 -1.31 6.26 -1.04
C ALA A 86 -2.09 5.98 0.26
N GLU A 87 -1.39 5.92 1.39
CA GLU A 87 -2.00 5.58 2.69
C GLU A 87 -1.31 6.32 3.83
N LEU A 88 -2.06 6.62 4.89
CA LEU A 88 -1.53 7.16 6.13
C LEU A 88 -1.07 6.03 7.06
N VAL A 89 0.22 6.02 7.42
CA VAL A 89 0.81 5.05 8.36
C VAL A 89 1.05 5.73 9.70
N THR A 90 0.47 5.16 10.76
CA THR A 90 0.54 5.71 12.11
C THR A 90 1.70 5.13 12.90
N PHE A 91 2.49 6.02 13.52
CA PHE A 91 3.60 5.73 14.42
C PHE A 91 3.37 6.45 15.76
N GLY A 92 2.70 5.77 16.68
CA GLY A 92 2.31 6.36 17.96
C GLY A 92 1.34 7.52 17.78
N SER A 93 1.74 8.73 18.18
CA SER A 93 0.93 9.95 18.04
C SER A 93 1.13 10.69 16.72
N ARG A 94 1.95 10.15 15.81
CA ARG A 94 2.24 10.76 14.51
C ARG A 94 1.76 9.86 13.41
N ALA A 95 1.46 10.45 12.25
CA ALA A 95 1.20 9.69 11.06
C ALA A 95 1.98 10.28 9.89
N VAL A 96 2.41 9.42 8.97
CA VAL A 96 3.18 9.78 7.77
C VAL A 96 2.49 9.18 6.56
N ILE A 97 2.63 9.84 5.41
CA ILE A 97 2.06 9.35 4.16
C ILE A 97 3.05 8.39 3.52
N SER A 98 2.58 7.18 3.20
CA SER A 98 3.33 6.18 2.45
C SER A 98 2.70 5.96 1.09
N VAL A 99 3.52 5.71 0.07
CA VAL A 99 3.10 5.47 -1.31
C VAL A 99 3.80 4.24 -1.88
N ARG A 100 3.35 3.78 -3.05
CA ARG A 100 4.12 2.80 -3.82
C ARG A 100 5.34 3.49 -4.44
N PRO A 101 6.56 2.92 -4.38
CA PRO A 101 7.74 3.50 -4.99
C PRO A 101 7.55 3.64 -6.51
N SER A 102 7.73 4.85 -7.04
CA SER A 102 7.63 5.13 -8.47
C SER A 102 8.54 6.28 -8.87
N ARG A 103 9.47 6.01 -9.81
CA ARG A 103 10.36 7.05 -10.36
C ARG A 103 9.60 8.15 -11.10
N LEU A 104 8.48 7.81 -11.73
CA LEU A 104 7.62 8.79 -12.38
C LEU A 104 7.00 9.73 -11.35
N LEU A 105 6.59 9.20 -10.20
CA LEU A 105 6.03 10.01 -9.12
C LEU A 105 7.07 10.99 -8.56
N GLU A 106 8.32 10.55 -8.34
CA GLU A 106 9.44 11.41 -7.94
C GLU A 106 9.65 12.55 -8.94
N GLN A 107 9.67 12.23 -10.24
CA GLN A 107 9.88 13.21 -11.31
C GLN A 107 8.74 14.23 -11.40
N TYR A 108 7.48 13.78 -11.31
CA TYR A 108 6.33 14.66 -11.43
C TYR A 108 6.19 15.61 -10.23
N LEU A 109 6.41 15.09 -9.02
CA LEU A 109 6.21 15.83 -7.78
C LEU A 109 7.48 16.54 -7.31
N GLY A 110 8.65 16.21 -7.87
CA GLY A 110 9.95 16.71 -7.40
C GLY A 110 10.15 16.42 -5.91
N VAL A 111 9.89 15.18 -5.53
CA VAL A 111 10.05 14.65 -4.17
C VAL A 111 11.00 13.45 -4.22
N SER A 112 11.62 13.15 -3.08
CA SER A 112 12.40 11.93 -2.90
C SER A 112 11.54 10.86 -2.22
N LEU A 113 11.62 9.62 -2.68
CA LEU A 113 10.92 8.50 -2.06
C LEU A 113 11.89 7.65 -1.24
N VAL A 114 11.71 7.64 0.08
CA VAL A 114 12.54 6.83 0.98
C VAL A 114 11.91 5.46 1.19
N PRO A 115 12.54 4.38 0.69
CA PRO A 115 11.95 3.05 0.71
C PRO A 115 11.82 2.50 2.14
N LEU A 116 10.74 1.77 2.36
CA LEU A 116 10.41 1.06 3.58
C LEU A 116 10.54 -0.46 3.38
N PRO A 117 10.75 -1.26 4.45
CA PRO A 117 10.90 -2.71 4.34
C PRO A 117 9.67 -3.43 3.76
N ASP A 118 8.49 -2.84 3.89
CA ASP A 118 7.19 -3.36 3.43
C ASP A 118 6.92 -3.12 1.93
N GLY A 119 7.93 -2.68 1.18
CA GLY A 119 7.84 -2.39 -0.24
C GLY A 119 7.21 -1.04 -0.56
N ARG A 120 6.94 -0.19 0.44
CA ARG A 120 6.45 1.18 0.24
C ARG A 120 7.58 2.21 0.27
N ALA A 121 7.24 3.47 0.08
CA ALA A 121 8.14 4.57 0.34
C ALA A 121 7.44 5.71 1.08
N LEU A 122 8.20 6.40 1.93
CA LEU A 122 7.81 7.68 2.51
C LEU A 122 8.09 8.80 1.50
N ILE A 123 7.20 9.79 1.46
CA ILE A 123 7.43 11.01 0.70
C ILE A 123 8.34 11.94 1.51
N ALA A 124 9.51 12.25 0.99
CA ALA A 124 10.40 13.27 1.49
C ALA A 124 10.33 14.49 0.58
N LEU A 125 10.02 15.65 1.17
CA LEU A 125 10.06 16.92 0.45
C LEU A 125 11.51 17.39 0.38
N ASP A 126 11.97 17.69 -0.83
CA ASP A 126 13.26 18.35 -1.01
C ASP A 126 13.10 19.83 -0.66
N GLU A 127 13.92 20.36 0.24
CA GLU A 127 13.94 21.80 0.55
C GLU A 127 14.30 22.57 -0.74
N PRO A 128 13.53 23.62 -1.11
CA PRO A 128 12.61 24.41 -0.28
C PRO A 128 11.11 24.07 -0.40
N ARG A 129 10.71 22.91 -0.93
CA ARG A 129 9.29 22.63 -1.21
C ARG A 129 8.47 22.49 0.08
N SER A 130 7.37 23.24 0.16
CA SER A 130 6.40 23.14 1.24
C SER A 130 5.29 22.12 0.94
N VAL A 131 4.51 21.76 1.97
CA VAL A 131 3.31 20.91 1.79
C VAL A 131 2.29 21.58 0.87
N ALA A 132 2.19 22.92 0.89
CA ALA A 132 1.29 23.65 0.01
C ALA A 132 1.74 23.57 -1.46
N ASP A 133 3.05 23.65 -1.72
CA ASP A 133 3.60 23.50 -3.08
C ASP A 133 3.37 22.09 -3.62
N LEU A 134 3.53 21.07 -2.77
CA LEU A 134 3.22 19.68 -3.12
C LEU A 134 1.74 19.53 -3.51
N GLU A 135 0.84 20.07 -2.69
CA GLU A 135 -0.60 19.96 -2.94
C GLU A 135 -1.02 20.67 -4.22
N LEU A 136 -0.50 21.88 -4.47
CA LEU A 136 -0.74 22.61 -5.70
C LEU A 136 -0.23 21.80 -6.91
N ARG A 137 0.99 21.25 -6.81
CA ARG A 137 1.56 20.44 -7.90
C ARG A 137 0.74 19.18 -8.19
N ILE A 138 0.19 18.53 -7.16
CA ILE A 138 -0.72 17.38 -7.34
C ILE A 138 -1.97 17.81 -8.12
N HIS A 139 -2.55 18.97 -7.80
CA HIS A 139 -3.69 19.51 -8.52
C HIS A 139 -3.37 19.77 -10.00
N ASP A 140 -2.28 20.49 -10.27
CA ASP A 140 -1.87 20.81 -11.64
C ASP A 140 -1.67 19.53 -12.48
N LEU A 141 -1.00 18.51 -11.92
CA LEU A 141 -0.76 17.24 -12.61
C LEU A 141 -2.06 16.48 -12.93
N LEU A 142 -3.01 16.45 -12.00
CA LEU A 142 -4.29 15.80 -12.22
C LEU A 142 -5.11 16.54 -13.30
N ASP A 143 -5.02 17.86 -13.34
CA ASP A 143 -5.68 18.69 -14.35
C ASP A 143 -5.00 18.58 -15.73
N GLU A 144 -3.67 18.43 -15.77
CA GLU A 144 -2.87 18.16 -16.99
C GLU A 144 -3.17 16.78 -17.60
N GLY A 145 -3.71 15.84 -16.82
CA GLY A 145 -4.13 14.52 -17.29
C GLY A 145 -3.02 13.49 -17.39
N VAL A 146 -2.47 13.05 -16.23
CA VAL A 146 -1.45 11.98 -16.18
C VAL A 146 -1.96 10.69 -16.82
N SER A 147 -1.22 10.20 -17.82
CA SER A 147 -1.57 9.01 -18.62
C SER A 147 -1.34 7.68 -17.88
N ASN A 148 -0.44 7.64 -16.89
CA ASN A 148 -0.17 6.44 -16.11
C ASN A 148 -1.23 6.26 -14.99
N ASP A 149 -1.96 5.15 -15.04
CA ASP A 149 -3.06 4.86 -14.10
C ASP A 149 -2.60 4.72 -12.65
N ASP A 150 -1.47 4.06 -12.41
CA ASP A 150 -0.93 3.87 -11.05
C ASP A 150 -0.50 5.20 -10.43
N VAL A 151 0.18 6.04 -11.22
CA VAL A 151 0.59 7.38 -10.78
C VAL A 151 -0.63 8.24 -10.51
N ARG A 152 -1.63 8.23 -11.40
CA ARG A 152 -2.86 8.99 -11.23
C ARG A 152 -3.61 8.58 -9.96
N ALA A 153 -3.78 7.27 -9.74
CA ALA A 153 -4.42 6.74 -8.55
C ALA A 153 -3.66 7.13 -7.27
N THR A 154 -2.32 7.17 -7.34
CA THR A 154 -1.49 7.66 -6.23
C THR A 154 -1.70 9.15 -5.97
N LEU A 155 -1.71 9.98 -7.02
CA LEU A 155 -1.97 11.42 -6.91
C LEU A 155 -3.37 11.72 -6.34
N GLU A 156 -4.38 10.97 -6.76
CA GLU A 156 -5.75 11.07 -6.22
C GLU A 156 -5.81 10.71 -4.74
N GLY A 157 -5.13 9.63 -4.33
CA GLY A 157 -5.00 9.24 -2.93
C GLY A 157 -4.31 10.32 -2.09
N LEU A 158 -3.19 10.86 -2.58
CA LEU A 158 -2.48 11.96 -1.92
C LEU A 158 -3.37 13.20 -1.76
N ARG A 159 -4.07 13.61 -2.83
CA ARG A 159 -5.03 14.72 -2.80
C ARG A 159 -6.10 14.49 -1.73
N SER A 160 -6.64 13.27 -1.65
CA SER A 160 -7.67 12.92 -0.66
C SER A 160 -7.15 13.07 0.77
N ILE A 161 -5.99 12.46 1.08
CA ILE A 161 -5.38 12.50 2.40
C ILE A 161 -5.06 13.95 2.82
N LEU A 162 -4.46 14.74 1.95
CA LEU A 162 -4.11 16.14 2.25
C LEU A 162 -5.36 17.00 2.47
N ARG A 163 -6.39 16.81 1.65
CA ARG A 163 -7.69 17.50 1.79
C ARG A 163 -8.38 17.14 3.10
N GLU A 164 -8.37 15.87 3.49
CA GLU A 164 -8.96 15.42 4.75
C GLU A 164 -8.18 15.97 5.96
N ALA A 165 -6.85 15.87 5.93
CA ALA A 165 -5.99 16.42 6.98
C ALA A 165 -6.21 17.92 7.19
N ARG A 166 -6.38 18.72 6.12
CA ARG A 166 -6.66 20.16 6.23
C ARG A 166 -8.05 20.47 6.78
N ARG A 167 -9.03 19.60 6.56
CA ARG A 167 -10.41 19.78 7.06
C ARG A 167 -10.58 19.31 8.49
N SER A 168 -9.67 18.48 8.99
CA SER A 168 -9.67 18.03 10.36
C SER A 168 -9.12 19.11 11.29
N ALA A 169 -9.83 19.38 12.39
CA ALA A 169 -9.37 20.32 13.41
C ALA A 169 -8.24 19.73 14.29
N ASP A 170 -8.11 18.40 14.30
CA ASP A 170 -7.21 17.67 15.21
C ASP A 170 -5.87 17.28 14.53
N VAL A 171 -5.66 17.67 13.28
CA VAL A 171 -4.49 17.29 12.48
C VAL A 171 -3.71 18.53 12.05
N VAL A 172 -2.40 18.52 12.30
CA VAL A 172 -1.47 19.55 11.83
C VAL A 172 -0.45 18.89 10.89
N LEU A 173 -0.41 19.36 9.64
CA LEU A 173 0.60 18.96 8.67
C LEU A 173 1.91 19.70 8.95
N VAL A 174 2.96 18.95 9.29
CA VAL A 174 4.28 19.52 9.60
C VAL A 174 5.34 18.82 8.77
N PRO A 175 6.13 19.55 7.95
CA PRO A 175 7.28 18.96 7.27
C PRO A 175 8.33 18.54 8.31
N ARG A 176 8.92 17.36 8.11
CA ARG A 176 9.97 16.82 8.99
C ARG A 176 11.12 16.28 8.15
N ASN A 177 12.33 16.58 8.61
CA ASN A 177 13.55 16.12 7.97
C ASN A 177 13.85 14.70 8.44
N ILE A 178 14.23 13.85 7.50
CA ILE A 178 14.67 12.48 7.76
C ILE A 178 16.16 12.37 7.47
N ILE A 179 16.88 11.61 8.28
CA ILE A 179 18.31 11.35 8.09
C ILE A 179 18.45 10.03 7.33
N VAL A 180 19.03 10.08 6.13
CA VAL A 180 19.25 8.91 5.29
C VAL A 180 20.75 8.58 5.30
N LEU A 181 21.08 7.31 5.58
CA LEU A 181 22.45 6.81 5.52
C LEU A 181 22.61 5.94 4.28
N GLU A 182 23.47 6.37 3.36
CA GLU A 182 23.78 5.62 2.14
C GLU A 182 25.15 4.95 2.26
N THR A 183 25.21 3.64 2.05
CA THR A 183 26.49 2.94 1.90
C THR A 183 27.02 3.18 0.50
N ARG A 184 28.17 3.86 0.38
CA ARG A 184 28.90 3.91 -0.89
C ARG A 184 29.45 2.52 -1.18
N THR A 185 28.77 1.75 -2.02
CA THR A 185 29.35 0.52 -2.55
C THR A 185 30.51 0.94 -3.45
N SER A 186 31.72 0.86 -2.92
CA SER A 186 32.96 1.06 -3.67
C SER A 186 32.97 0.06 -4.82
N ALA A 187 32.63 0.53 -6.03
CA ALA A 187 32.83 -0.23 -7.25
C ALA A 187 34.29 -0.69 -7.24
N ARG A 188 34.46 -2.00 -7.06
CA ARG A 188 35.74 -2.68 -6.97
C ARG A 188 36.58 -2.22 -8.15
N ARG A 189 37.58 -1.38 -7.86
CA ARG A 189 38.68 -0.98 -8.75
C ARG A 189 39.18 -2.26 -9.43
N ARG A 190 38.71 -2.53 -10.64
CA ARG A 190 39.36 -3.46 -11.56
C ARG A 190 40.70 -2.81 -11.85
N LEU A 191 41.72 -3.23 -11.10
CA LEU A 191 43.08 -3.05 -11.53
C LEU A 191 43.17 -3.69 -12.93
N PRO A 192 43.68 -3.00 -13.95
CA PRO A 192 44.09 -3.68 -15.17
C PRO A 192 45.12 -4.73 -14.74
N ALA A 193 44.86 -5.98 -15.08
CA ALA A 193 45.88 -7.01 -14.99
C ALA A 193 46.96 -6.61 -15.99
N ASP A 194 48.10 -6.17 -15.46
CA ASP A 194 49.36 -6.24 -16.16
C ASP A 194 49.59 -7.72 -16.51
N GLU A 195 49.38 -8.07 -17.78
CA GLU A 195 50.00 -9.22 -18.41
C GLU A 195 50.81 -8.69 -19.61
N ASP A 196 51.89 -7.98 -19.27
CA ASP A 196 53.15 -8.23 -19.96
C ASP A 196 53.61 -9.64 -19.57
N GLU A 197 54.28 -10.33 -20.50
CA GLU A 197 55.02 -11.58 -20.31
C GLU A 197 54.29 -12.90 -20.67
N ALA A 198 54.02 -13.08 -21.97
CA ALA A 198 54.31 -14.35 -22.61
C ALA A 198 55.28 -14.10 -23.78
N ALA A 199 56.57 -14.16 -23.43
CA ALA A 199 57.63 -14.41 -24.39
C ALA A 199 57.33 -15.67 -25.21
N SER A 200 57.43 -15.60 -26.54
CA SER A 200 58.51 -16.25 -27.29
C SER A 200 58.33 -16.09 -28.80
#